data_AF-A0A521NTV3-F1
#
_entry.id   AF-A0A521NTV3-F1
#
_cell.length_a   1.000
_cell.length_b   1.000
_cell.length_c   1.000
_cell.angle_alpha   90.00
_cell.angle_beta   90.00
_cell.angle_gamma   90.00
#
_symmetry.space_group_name_H-M   'P 1'
#
loop_
_entity.id
_entity.type
_entity.pdbx_description
1 polymer ?
#
loop_
_entity_poly.entity_id
_entity_poly.type
_entity_poly.pdbx_seq_one_letter_code
_entity_poly.pdbx_strand_id
1 'polypeptide(L)'
;MASFTPTANSLLVLMVYATATNPASPAVTNTGTVLTWTLEKAQLVGTNSYYIFWAKVPSTVSASVITFTCTGDAATGCQMSVHTFTNYNRFRANPIRQSLINTATTTSASPAFTFASTPESSNGYVIGWGGTRGANASTPPAGWTESVDLTYNTPTTNFTTARRNGGLTSAGPYTFTASGSNPWVTLGVEVYVARRGMLPHLLN
;
A
#
# COMPACT_ATOMS: atom_id res chain seq x y z
N MET A 1 -9.54 11.27 -5.40
CA MET A 1 -9.67 9.98 -6.10
C MET A 1 -11.08 9.89 -6.69
N ALA A 2 -11.31 9.08 -7.73
CA ALA A 2 -12.66 8.78 -8.21
C ALA A 2 -13.47 7.98 -7.17
N SER A 3 -14.80 8.01 -7.29
CA SER A 3 -15.69 7.24 -6.43
C SER A 3 -15.58 5.74 -6.72
N PHE A 4 -15.65 4.91 -5.68
CA PHE A 4 -15.71 3.46 -5.79
C PHE A 4 -16.58 2.88 -4.68
N THR A 5 -17.17 1.71 -4.91
CA THR A 5 -17.90 0.99 -3.85
C THR A 5 -16.98 -0.11 -3.30
N PRO A 6 -16.55 -0.05 -2.03
CA PRO A 6 -15.70 -1.08 -1.46
C PRO A 6 -16.46 -2.41 -1.36
N THR A 7 -15.75 -3.53 -1.44
CA THR A 7 -16.36 -4.84 -1.22
C THR A 7 -16.74 -5.00 0.25
N ALA A 8 -18.00 -5.30 0.54
CA ALA A 8 -18.46 -5.54 1.92
C ALA A 8 -17.61 -6.62 2.62
N ASN A 9 -17.39 -6.46 3.93
CA ASN A 9 -16.62 -7.39 4.77
C ASN A 9 -15.16 -7.64 4.30
N SER A 10 -14.56 -6.68 3.58
CA SER A 10 -13.17 -6.76 3.15
C SER A 10 -12.26 -5.84 3.97
N LEU A 11 -10.96 -5.92 3.72
CA LEU A 11 -9.98 -4.95 4.19
C LEU A 11 -9.55 -4.07 3.02
N LEU A 12 -9.48 -2.77 3.24
CA LEU A 12 -8.79 -1.84 2.35
C LEU A 12 -7.40 -1.53 2.91
N VAL A 13 -6.40 -1.56 2.04
CA VAL A 13 -5.06 -1.02 2.29
C VAL A 13 -4.87 0.15 1.35
N LEU A 14 -4.65 1.34 1.89
CA LEU A 14 -4.34 2.55 1.15
C LEU A 14 -2.84 2.82 1.25
N MET A 15 -2.19 2.91 0.10
CA MET A 15 -0.81 3.36 -0.01
C MET A 15 -0.79 4.76 -0.57
N VAL A 16 -0.06 5.66 0.09
CA VAL A 16 0.04 7.07 -0.29
C VAL A 16 1.50 7.43 -0.48
N TYR A 17 1.79 8.09 -1.59
CA TYR A 17 3.00 8.84 -1.81
C TYR A 17 2.64 10.33 -1.90
N ALA A 18 3.29 11.18 -1.10
CA ALA A 18 3.02 12.61 -1.09
C ALA A 18 4.31 13.43 -1.06
N THR A 19 4.39 14.45 -1.92
CA THR A 19 5.57 15.33 -2.02
C THR A 19 5.49 16.47 -1.03
N ALA A 20 6.64 16.94 -0.53
CA ALA A 20 6.76 18.10 0.35
C ALA A 20 5.86 18.03 1.61
N THR A 21 5.62 16.82 2.11
CA THR A 21 4.76 16.57 3.28
C THR A 21 5.60 16.24 4.51
N ASN A 22 5.19 16.75 5.67
CA ASN A 22 5.75 16.34 6.96
C ASN A 22 4.83 15.26 7.56
N PRO A 23 5.35 14.06 7.91
CA PRO A 23 4.52 12.96 8.44
C PRO A 23 3.89 13.19 9.82
N ALA A 24 3.93 14.41 10.36
CA ALA A 24 3.45 14.72 11.71
C ALA A 24 1.92 14.65 11.88
N SER A 25 1.11 14.78 10.81
CA SER A 25 -0.35 14.74 10.94
C SER A 25 -1.09 14.24 9.68
N PRO A 26 -0.74 13.06 9.14
CA PRO A 26 -1.43 12.51 7.99
C PRO A 26 -2.77 11.91 8.43
N ALA A 27 -3.84 12.26 7.71
CA ALA A 27 -5.18 11.79 7.98
C ALA A 27 -5.86 11.31 6.70
N VAL A 28 -6.73 10.32 6.86
CA VAL A 28 -7.56 9.81 5.77
C VAL A 28 -9.00 9.90 6.22
N THR A 29 -9.81 10.54 5.39
CA THR A 29 -11.26 10.64 5.54
C THR A 29 -11.93 10.08 4.30
N ASN A 30 -13.22 9.82 4.38
CA ASN A 30 -13.99 9.43 3.22
C ASN A 30 -15.45 9.84 3.33
N THR A 31 -16.11 9.91 2.19
CA THR A 31 -17.58 9.98 2.08
C THR A 31 -18.15 8.61 1.76
N GLY A 32 -19.46 8.43 1.90
CA GLY A 32 -20.14 7.16 1.57
C GLY A 32 -20.09 6.13 2.71
N THR A 33 -19.37 5.03 2.50
CA THR A 33 -19.24 3.95 3.49
C THR A 33 -18.51 4.46 4.72
N VAL A 34 -19.04 4.34 5.94
CA VAL A 34 -18.29 4.76 7.13
C VAL A 34 -17.07 3.85 7.33
N LEU A 35 -15.87 4.40 7.18
CA LEU A 35 -14.61 3.68 7.37
C LEU A 35 -13.77 4.37 8.45
N THR A 36 -13.18 3.58 9.33
CA THR A 36 -12.17 4.05 10.29
C THR A 36 -10.79 3.70 9.75
N TRP A 37 -10.06 4.70 9.28
CA TRP A 37 -8.70 4.54 8.77
C TRP A 37 -7.69 4.54 9.91
N THR A 38 -6.81 3.54 9.90
CA THR A 38 -5.67 3.42 10.82
C THR A 38 -4.38 3.66 10.06
N LEU A 39 -3.53 4.56 10.55
CA LEU A 39 -2.17 4.71 10.04
C LEU A 39 -1.32 3.53 10.54
N GLU A 40 -0.81 2.74 9.60
CA GLU A 40 0.05 1.59 9.88
C GLU A 40 1.52 1.97 9.90
N LYS A 41 1.95 2.75 8.90
CA LYS A 41 3.34 3.19 8.80
C LYS A 41 3.44 4.50 8.03
N ALA A 42 4.34 5.37 8.47
CA ALA A 42 4.68 6.63 7.81
C ALA A 42 6.20 6.78 7.76
N GLN A 43 6.73 7.35 6.69
CA GLN A 43 8.16 7.57 6.54
C GLN A 43 8.44 8.78 5.64
N LEU A 44 9.30 9.68 6.13
CA LEU A 44 9.88 10.78 5.35
C LEU A 44 11.19 10.30 4.70
N VAL A 45 11.36 10.56 3.41
CA VAL A 45 12.60 10.33 2.64
C VAL A 45 12.88 11.56 1.78
N GLY A 46 13.92 12.31 2.14
CA GLY A 46 14.13 13.65 1.59
C GLY A 46 12.94 14.55 1.94
N THR A 47 12.30 15.11 0.92
CA THR A 47 11.08 15.93 1.07
C THR A 47 9.78 15.15 0.84
N ASN A 48 9.86 13.86 0.52
CA ASN A 48 8.70 13.06 0.15
C ASN A 48 8.33 12.12 1.28
N SER A 49 7.03 11.91 1.50
CA SER A 49 6.56 10.97 2.51
C SER A 49 5.72 9.85 1.91
N TYR A 50 5.82 8.71 2.57
CA TYR A 50 5.20 7.46 2.20
C TYR A 50 4.36 6.99 3.37
N TYR A 51 3.11 6.62 3.09
CA TYR A 51 2.17 6.21 4.11
C TYR A 51 1.46 4.93 3.72
N ILE A 52 1.21 4.09 4.73
CA ILE A 52 0.35 2.93 4.65
C ILE A 52 -0.78 3.14 5.65
N PHE A 53 -2.01 3.09 5.16
CA PHE A 53 -3.22 3.06 5.98
C PHE A 53 -4.00 1.79 5.70
N TRP A 54 -4.87 1.41 6.64
CA TRP A 54 -5.88 0.39 6.40
C TRP A 54 -7.21 0.73 7.05
N ALA A 55 -8.28 0.17 6.49
CA ALA A 55 -9.63 0.26 7.05
C ALA A 55 -10.40 -1.03 6.80
N LYS A 56 -11.15 -1.50 7.80
CA LYS A 56 -12.08 -2.63 7.64
C LYS A 56 -13.39 -2.14 7.04
N VAL A 57 -13.88 -2.82 6.01
CA VAL A 57 -15.13 -2.48 5.34
C VAL A 57 -16.28 -3.17 6.06
N PRO A 58 -17.33 -2.42 6.47
CA PRO A 58 -18.52 -3.01 7.08
C PRO A 58 -19.32 -3.87 6.09
N SER A 59 -20.37 -4.52 6.58
CA SER A 59 -21.30 -5.30 5.74
C SER A 59 -22.15 -4.42 4.81
N THR A 60 -22.47 -3.20 5.24
CA THR A 60 -23.24 -2.22 4.46
C THR A 60 -22.29 -1.23 3.81
N VAL A 61 -22.30 -1.16 2.48
CA VAL A 61 -21.40 -0.33 1.70
C VAL A 61 -22.16 0.59 0.77
N SER A 62 -21.56 1.72 0.45
CA SER A 62 -22.04 2.68 -0.55
C SER A 62 -20.86 3.26 -1.33
N ALA A 63 -21.17 3.93 -2.45
CA ALA A 63 -20.17 4.62 -3.26
C ALA A 63 -19.40 5.63 -2.38
N SER A 64 -18.08 5.51 -2.38
CA SER A 64 -17.20 6.17 -1.44
C SER A 64 -16.09 6.93 -2.17
N VAL A 65 -15.73 8.10 -1.65
CA VAL A 65 -14.57 8.86 -2.08
C VAL A 65 -13.60 8.95 -0.91
N ILE A 66 -12.35 8.53 -1.12
CA ILE A 66 -11.29 8.65 -0.11
C ILE A 66 -10.50 9.93 -0.34
N THR A 67 -10.23 10.64 0.74
CA THR A 67 -9.44 11.87 0.78
C THR A 67 -8.30 11.69 1.78
N PHE A 68 -7.08 11.84 1.29
CA PHE A 68 -5.88 11.98 2.12
C PHE A 68 -5.59 13.46 2.34
N THR A 69 -5.24 13.82 3.57
CA THR A 69 -4.85 15.17 3.96
C THR A 69 -3.67 15.10 4.89
N CYS A 70 -2.76 16.06 4.78
CA CYS A 70 -1.69 16.26 5.74
C CYS A 70 -1.63 17.76 6.04
N THR A 71 -2.28 18.16 7.14
CA THR A 71 -2.56 19.57 7.41
C THR A 71 -1.28 20.34 7.74
N GLY A 72 -1.12 21.53 7.16
CA GLY A 72 -0.03 22.45 7.49
C GLY A 72 1.31 22.12 6.82
N ASP A 73 1.32 21.22 5.84
CA ASP A 73 2.50 20.96 5.02
C ASP A 73 2.48 21.73 3.69
N ALA A 74 3.62 21.70 3.00
CA ALA A 74 3.80 22.36 1.71
C ALA A 74 3.52 21.40 0.54
N ALA A 75 2.58 20.45 0.71
CA ALA A 75 2.34 19.41 -0.29
C ALA A 75 2.08 19.99 -1.68
N THR A 76 2.82 19.51 -2.67
CA THR A 76 2.55 19.84 -4.08
C THR A 76 1.64 18.83 -4.76
N GLY A 77 1.40 17.68 -4.11
CA GLY A 77 0.36 16.73 -4.46
C GLY A 77 0.61 15.35 -3.86
N CYS A 78 -0.27 14.40 -4.20
CA CYS A 78 -0.14 13.02 -3.76
C CYS A 78 -0.61 12.03 -4.83
N GLN A 79 -0.08 10.82 -4.76
CA GLN A 79 -0.52 9.65 -5.50
C GLN A 79 -1.03 8.62 -4.48
N MET A 80 -2.14 7.97 -4.81
CA MET A 80 -2.81 7.04 -3.91
C MET A 80 -3.22 5.78 -4.67
N SER A 81 -3.07 4.63 -4.02
CA SER A 81 -3.59 3.34 -4.50
C SER A 81 -4.31 2.63 -3.37
N VAL A 82 -5.51 2.11 -3.65
CA VAL A 82 -6.32 1.36 -2.69
C VAL A 82 -6.44 -0.08 -3.14
N HIS A 83 -6.11 -1.01 -2.25
CA HIS A 83 -6.14 -2.45 -2.51
C HIS A 83 -7.13 -3.14 -1.58
N THR A 84 -7.97 -3.99 -2.17
CA THR A 84 -8.99 -4.74 -1.44
C THR A 84 -8.53 -6.17 -1.17
N PHE A 85 -8.68 -6.62 0.08
CA PHE A 85 -8.45 -8.00 0.52
C PHE A 85 -9.75 -8.59 1.05
N THR A 86 -10.38 -9.50 0.29
CA THR A 86 -11.70 -10.07 0.60
C THR A 86 -11.67 -11.24 1.57
N ASN A 87 -10.53 -11.92 1.71
CA ASN A 87 -10.36 -13.10 2.57
C ASN A 87 -9.37 -12.84 3.71
N TYR A 88 -9.42 -11.65 4.34
CA TYR A 88 -8.53 -11.34 5.46
C TYR A 88 -9.07 -11.87 6.80
N ASN A 89 -8.22 -12.00 7.82
CA ASN A 89 -8.67 -12.33 9.17
C ASN A 89 -9.38 -11.14 9.83
N ARG A 90 -10.70 -11.06 9.66
CA ARG A 90 -11.55 -9.98 10.20
C ARG A 90 -11.54 -9.84 11.72
N PHE A 91 -11.22 -10.91 12.44
CA PHE A 91 -11.27 -10.97 13.90
C PHE A 91 -10.04 -10.39 14.58
N ARG A 92 -8.93 -10.19 13.85
CA ARG A 92 -7.74 -9.52 14.40
C ARG A 92 -7.97 -8.02 14.53
N ALA A 93 -7.53 -7.42 15.63
CA ALA A 93 -7.55 -5.98 15.80
C ALA A 93 -6.72 -5.28 14.69
N ASN A 94 -5.45 -5.68 14.54
CA ASN A 94 -4.60 -5.31 13.40
C ASN A 94 -4.59 -6.46 12.35
N PRO A 95 -5.13 -6.25 11.14
CA PRO A 95 -5.13 -7.25 10.08
C PRO A 95 -3.79 -7.36 9.32
N ILE A 96 -2.86 -6.43 9.54
CA ILE A 96 -1.53 -6.41 8.96
C ILE A 96 -0.61 -7.32 9.77
N ARG A 97 0.09 -8.22 9.08
CA ARG A 97 1.11 -9.10 9.69
C ARG A 97 2.46 -8.41 9.76
N GLN A 98 2.88 -7.82 8.66
CA GLN A 98 4.08 -7.00 8.58
C GLN A 98 3.90 -5.93 7.52
N SER A 99 4.47 -4.76 7.80
CA SER A 99 4.55 -3.64 6.90
C SER A 99 5.98 -3.09 6.92
N LEU A 100 6.49 -2.67 5.77
CA LEU A 100 7.81 -2.06 5.68
C LEU A 100 7.78 -0.92 4.66
N ILE A 101 8.51 0.14 4.95
CA ILE A 101 8.91 1.16 3.97
C ILE A 101 10.42 1.08 3.91
N ASN A 102 10.97 0.60 2.80
CA ASN A 102 12.40 0.50 2.59
C ASN A 102 12.91 1.82 2.00
N THR A 103 13.67 2.55 2.82
CA THR A 103 14.22 3.87 2.50
C THR A 103 15.63 3.82 1.93
N ALA A 104 16.25 2.64 1.85
CA ALA A 104 17.50 2.48 1.14
C ALA A 104 17.23 2.76 -0.33
N THR A 105 17.45 4.02 -0.73
CA THR A 105 17.20 4.51 -2.08
C THR A 105 18.05 3.70 -3.02
N THR A 106 17.44 2.76 -3.74
CA THR A 106 18.19 1.99 -4.71
C THR A 106 18.39 2.90 -5.92
N THR A 107 19.63 3.31 -6.18
CA THR A 107 20.04 3.89 -7.48
C THR A 107 19.97 2.85 -8.60
N SER A 108 19.66 1.59 -8.24
CA SER A 108 19.26 0.53 -9.15
C SER A 108 18.16 1.02 -10.08
N ALA A 109 18.33 0.73 -11.37
CA ALA A 109 17.27 0.88 -12.35
C ALA A 109 16.00 0.11 -11.96
N SER A 110 16.09 -0.89 -11.09
CA SER A 110 14.98 -1.74 -10.68
C SER A 110 14.76 -1.68 -9.16
N PRO A 111 13.63 -1.12 -8.67
CA PRO A 111 13.31 -1.14 -7.26
C PRO A 111 13.19 -2.58 -6.74
N ALA A 112 13.68 -2.81 -5.52
CA ALA A 112 13.57 -4.10 -4.85
C ALA A 112 12.94 -3.94 -3.46
N PHE A 113 12.13 -4.92 -3.08
CA PHE A 113 11.52 -4.98 -1.76
C PHE A 113 11.81 -6.31 -1.08
N THR A 114 12.17 -6.27 0.19
CA THR A 114 12.41 -7.43 1.03
C THR A 114 11.62 -7.26 2.32
N PHE A 115 10.73 -8.20 2.63
CA PHE A 115 10.05 -8.23 3.92
C PHE A 115 11.04 -8.45 5.06
N ALA A 116 10.72 -7.95 6.25
CA ALA A 116 11.57 -8.15 7.42
C ALA A 116 11.63 -9.62 7.87
N SER A 117 10.59 -10.40 7.56
CA SER A 117 10.51 -11.83 7.82
C SER A 117 9.91 -12.56 6.63
N THR A 118 10.20 -13.85 6.50
CA THR A 118 9.58 -14.70 5.47
C THR A 118 8.05 -14.60 5.57
N PRO A 119 7.36 -14.17 4.51
CA PRO A 119 5.90 -14.08 4.49
C PRO A 119 5.28 -15.47 4.60
N GLU A 120 4.05 -15.56 5.13
CA GLU A 120 3.30 -16.80 5.08
C GLU A 120 2.71 -16.97 3.70
N SER A 121 2.97 -18.12 3.06
CA SER A 121 2.52 -18.43 1.70
C SER A 121 1.01 -18.37 1.47
N SER A 122 0.18 -18.35 2.51
CA SER A 122 -1.27 -18.23 2.37
C SER A 122 -1.78 -16.78 2.40
N ASN A 123 -0.93 -15.81 2.75
CA ASN A 123 -1.33 -14.42 2.95
C ASN A 123 -1.45 -13.63 1.63
N GLY A 124 -2.13 -12.50 1.70
CA GLY A 124 -2.17 -11.53 0.61
C GLY A 124 -1.05 -10.50 0.78
N TYR A 125 -0.49 -10.04 -0.35
CA TYR A 125 0.59 -9.05 -0.35
C TYR A 125 0.30 -7.93 -1.33
N VAL A 126 0.74 -6.73 -0.97
CA VAL A 126 0.82 -5.57 -1.85
C VAL A 126 2.15 -4.88 -1.65
N ILE A 127 2.77 -4.47 -2.74
CA ILE A 127 4.00 -3.67 -2.74
C ILE A 127 3.76 -2.47 -3.65
N GLY A 128 4.13 -1.29 -3.18
CA GLY A 128 4.24 -0.07 -3.96
C GLY A 128 5.69 0.36 -4.09
N TRP A 129 5.98 1.10 -5.14
CA TRP A 129 7.25 1.77 -5.33
C TRP A 129 6.99 3.15 -5.93
N GLY A 130 7.65 4.15 -5.36
CA GLY A 130 7.50 5.53 -5.78
C GLY A 130 8.83 6.27 -5.75
N GLY A 131 8.91 7.32 -6.56
CA GLY A 131 10.11 8.12 -6.71
C GLY A 131 9.90 9.32 -7.62
N THR A 132 11.01 9.95 -7.99
CA THR A 132 11.02 11.02 -8.99
C THR A 132 10.67 10.44 -10.36
N ARG A 133 9.94 11.20 -11.17
CA ARG A 133 9.50 10.78 -12.52
C ARG A 133 10.66 10.25 -13.38
N GLY A 134 10.51 9.03 -13.88
CA GLY A 134 11.37 8.38 -14.88
C GLY A 134 10.52 7.86 -16.05
N ALA A 135 11.10 7.07 -16.96
CA ALA A 135 10.28 6.40 -17.99
C ALA A 135 9.40 5.30 -17.34
N ASN A 136 8.13 5.25 -17.75
CA ASN A 136 7.05 4.48 -17.10
C ASN A 136 6.92 3.06 -17.62
N ALA A 137 8.03 2.34 -17.67
CA ALA A 137 7.97 0.91 -17.90
C ALA A 137 8.44 0.27 -16.60
N SER A 138 7.50 -0.08 -15.74
CA SER A 138 7.78 -1.06 -14.71
C SER A 138 7.04 -2.36 -14.96
N THR A 139 7.68 -3.48 -14.68
CA THR A 139 7.05 -4.79 -14.76
C THR A 139 7.26 -5.51 -13.44
N PRO A 140 6.17 -5.95 -12.78
CA PRO A 140 6.29 -6.67 -11.54
C PRO A 140 6.91 -8.06 -11.76
N PRO A 141 7.57 -8.64 -10.75
CA PRO A 141 8.17 -9.96 -10.87
C PRO A 141 7.11 -11.04 -11.09
N ALA A 142 7.54 -12.21 -11.57
CA ALA A 142 6.64 -13.33 -11.86
C ALA A 142 5.71 -13.67 -10.67
N GLY A 143 4.43 -13.89 -10.98
CA GLY A 143 3.38 -14.19 -9.99
C GLY A 143 2.81 -12.96 -9.27
N TRP A 144 3.25 -11.75 -9.61
CA TRP A 144 2.64 -10.50 -9.16
C TRP A 144 1.80 -9.89 -10.28
N THR A 145 0.71 -9.21 -9.89
CA THR A 145 -0.16 -8.48 -10.80
C THR A 145 0.01 -6.99 -10.56
N GLU A 146 0.43 -6.26 -11.59
CA GLU A 146 0.43 -4.79 -11.55
C GLU A 146 -0.99 -4.28 -11.36
N SER A 147 -1.17 -3.34 -10.46
CA SER A 147 -2.47 -2.75 -10.16
C SER A 147 -2.62 -1.38 -10.80
N VAL A 148 -1.57 -0.57 -10.78
CA VAL A 148 -1.55 0.75 -11.38
C VAL A 148 -0.11 1.18 -11.64
N ASP A 149 0.14 1.85 -12.77
CA ASP A 149 1.35 2.61 -13.07
C ASP A 149 0.96 4.09 -13.27
N LEU A 150 1.23 4.92 -12.26
CA LEU A 150 0.83 6.32 -12.26
C LEU A 150 2.04 7.22 -12.48
N THR A 151 1.87 8.17 -13.39
CA THR A 151 2.81 9.27 -13.57
C THR A 151 2.08 10.58 -13.74
N TYR A 152 2.51 11.58 -12.99
CA TYR A 152 1.97 12.93 -13.08
C TYR A 152 3.10 13.93 -13.33
N ASN A 153 2.73 15.04 -13.96
CA ASN A 153 3.62 16.21 -14.08
C ASN A 153 3.56 17.09 -12.83
N THR A 154 2.52 16.95 -12.02
CA THR A 154 2.34 17.68 -10.76
C THR A 154 1.62 16.76 -9.77
N PRO A 155 2.32 16.20 -8.77
CA PRO A 155 3.76 16.29 -8.57
C PRO A 155 4.56 15.53 -9.64
N THR A 156 5.82 15.90 -9.90
CA THR A 156 6.70 15.28 -10.91
C THR A 156 7.23 13.92 -10.45
N THR A 157 6.33 12.94 -10.34
CA THR A 157 6.59 11.70 -9.61
C THR A 157 5.95 10.50 -10.28
N ASN A 158 6.44 9.32 -9.94
CA ASN A 158 5.86 8.05 -10.31
C ASN A 158 5.45 7.26 -9.07
N PHE A 159 4.37 6.50 -9.20
CA PHE A 159 3.89 5.64 -8.15
C PHE A 159 3.17 4.45 -8.77
N THR A 160 3.73 3.27 -8.53
CA THR A 160 3.22 2.02 -9.08
C THR A 160 3.01 1.05 -7.94
N THR A 161 1.99 0.20 -8.06
CA THR A 161 1.73 -0.86 -7.08
C THR A 161 1.47 -2.19 -7.78
N ALA A 162 1.84 -3.27 -7.10
CA ALA A 162 1.52 -4.63 -7.50
C ALA A 162 1.05 -5.44 -6.31
N ARG A 163 0.23 -6.45 -6.61
CA ARG A 163 -0.36 -7.35 -5.61
C ARG A 163 -0.11 -8.80 -5.96
N ARG A 164 -0.15 -9.64 -4.94
CA ARG A 164 -0.06 -11.10 -5.08
C ARG A 164 -0.91 -11.79 -4.03
N ASN A 165 -1.59 -12.86 -4.45
CA ASN A 165 -2.43 -13.68 -3.60
C ASN A 165 -1.66 -14.96 -3.23
N GLY A 166 -0.88 -14.94 -2.15
CA GLY A 166 -0.16 -16.09 -1.65
C GLY A 166 1.06 -16.53 -2.48
N GLY A 167 1.62 -17.66 -2.09
CA GLY A 167 2.74 -18.33 -2.73
C GLY A 167 4.12 -17.70 -2.51
N LEU A 168 4.27 -16.71 -1.61
CA LEU A 168 5.61 -16.25 -1.22
C LEU A 168 6.21 -17.20 -0.19
N THR A 169 7.47 -17.58 -0.40
CA THR A 169 8.21 -18.53 0.44
C THR A 169 9.58 -18.01 0.88
N SER A 170 9.99 -16.82 0.43
CA SER A 170 11.20 -16.12 0.84
C SER A 170 10.88 -14.69 1.25
N ALA A 171 11.78 -14.02 1.97
CA ALA A 171 11.59 -12.61 2.30
C ALA A 171 11.71 -11.66 1.09
N GLY A 172 12.34 -12.10 0.00
CA GLY A 172 12.75 -11.29 -1.13
C GLY A 172 14.21 -11.56 -1.51
N PRO A 173 14.84 -10.73 -2.36
CA PRO A 173 14.27 -9.49 -2.91
C PRO A 173 13.23 -9.75 -3.99
N TYR A 174 12.13 -8.99 -3.96
CA TYR A 174 11.17 -8.87 -5.04
C TYR A 174 11.55 -7.67 -5.89
N THR A 175 12.17 -7.93 -7.02
CA THR A 175 12.66 -6.89 -7.93
C THR A 175 11.61 -6.57 -8.98
N PHE A 176 11.28 -5.28 -9.08
CA PHE A 176 10.41 -4.72 -10.08
C PHE A 176 11.31 -4.09 -11.13
N THR A 177 11.19 -4.52 -12.39
CA THR A 177 11.94 -3.85 -13.45
C THR A 177 11.43 -2.42 -13.53
N ALA A 178 12.31 -1.43 -13.64
CA ALA A 178 11.93 -0.07 -13.99
C ALA A 178 12.96 0.52 -14.97
N SER A 179 12.55 1.51 -15.75
CA SER A 179 13.45 2.23 -16.65
C SER A 179 13.94 3.54 -16.04
N GLY A 180 15.27 3.74 -16.06
CA GLY A 180 15.92 4.99 -15.63
C GLY A 180 16.63 4.89 -14.28
N SER A 181 17.49 5.88 -14.00
CA SER A 181 18.29 5.97 -12.76
C SER A 181 17.64 6.95 -11.78
N ASN A 182 16.53 6.55 -11.17
CA ASN A 182 15.88 7.34 -10.12
C ASN A 182 16.01 6.63 -8.77
N PRO A 183 16.19 7.36 -7.66
CA PRO A 183 16.08 6.78 -6.34
C PRO A 183 14.63 6.36 -6.10
N TRP A 184 14.45 5.08 -5.81
CA TRP A 184 13.15 4.50 -5.48
C TRP A 184 13.02 4.26 -3.98
N VAL A 185 11.81 4.46 -3.46
CA VAL A 185 11.40 3.97 -2.14
C VAL A 185 10.33 2.93 -2.37
N THR A 186 10.48 1.79 -1.72
CA THR A 186 9.50 0.70 -1.79
C THR A 186 8.76 0.59 -0.47
N LEU A 187 7.48 0.24 -0.54
CA LEU A 187 6.62 0.05 0.61
C LEU A 187 5.79 -1.20 0.39
N GLY A 188 5.58 -2.00 1.43
CA GLY A 188 4.92 -3.28 1.28
C GLY A 188 4.20 -3.71 2.52
N VAL A 189 3.16 -4.51 2.30
CA VAL A 189 2.24 -4.98 3.32
C VAL A 189 1.95 -6.45 3.07
N GLU A 190 2.01 -7.24 4.15
CA GLU A 190 1.45 -8.58 4.23
C GLU A 190 0.19 -8.56 5.11
N VAL A 191 -0.90 -9.10 4.59
CA VAL A 191 -2.21 -9.16 5.27
C VAL A 191 -2.50 -10.59 5.68
N TYR A 192 -2.90 -10.79 6.93
CA TYR A 192 -3.34 -12.11 7.42
C TYR A 192 -4.57 -12.60 6.65
N VAL A 193 -4.50 -13.81 6.08
CA VAL A 193 -5.65 -14.49 5.48
C VAL A 193 -6.61 -15.04 6.55
N ALA A 194 -7.89 -15.17 6.20
CA ALA A 194 -8.91 -15.78 7.02
C ALA A 194 -8.50 -17.21 7.45
N ARG A 195 -8.95 -17.62 8.65
CA ARG A 195 -8.76 -18.94 9.30
C ARG A 195 -7.47 -19.17 10.10
N ARG A 196 -6.48 -18.29 10.10
CA ARG A 196 -5.31 -18.41 11.02
C ARG A 196 -5.40 -17.47 12.21
N GLY A 197 -5.51 -18.06 13.42
CA GLY A 197 -5.66 -17.34 14.68
C GLY A 197 -7.11 -17.01 15.06
N MET A 198 -8.10 -17.67 14.45
CA MET A 198 -9.46 -17.66 15.00
C MET A 198 -9.45 -18.43 16.31
N LEU A 199 -10.06 -17.86 17.36
CA LEU A 199 -10.24 -18.57 18.61
C LEU A 199 -11.03 -19.87 18.32
N PRO A 200 -10.68 -21.02 18.94
CA PRO A 200 -11.31 -22.30 18.62
C PRO A 200 -12.84 -22.28 18.66
N HIS A 201 -13.43 -21.43 19.50
CA HIS A 201 -14.89 -21.30 19.63
C HIS A 201 -15.57 -20.57 18.45
N LEU A 202 -14.81 -19.99 17.52
CA LEU A 202 -15.33 -19.32 16.32
C LEU A 202 -15.21 -20.21 15.06
N LEU A 203 -14.77 -21.46 15.21
CA LEU A 203 -14.59 -22.42 14.11
C LEU A 203 -15.81 -23.32 13.85
N ASN A 204 -16.91 -23.13 14.60
CA ASN A 204 -18.17 -23.86 14.44
C ASN A 204 -19.21 -23.02 13.69
#